data_AF-A0A6L3ATM3-F1
#
_entry.id   AF-A0A6L3ATM3-F1
#
_cell.length_a   1.000
_cell.length_b   1.000
_cell.length_c   1.000
_cell.angle_alpha   90.00
_cell.angle_beta   90.00
_cell.angle_gamma   90.00
#
_symmetry.space_group_name_H-M   'P 1'
#
loop_
_entity.id
_entity.type
_entity.pdbx_description
1 polymer ?
#
loop_
_entity_poly.entity_id
_entity_poly.type
_entity_poly.pdbx_seq_one_letter_code
_entity_poly.pdbx_strand_id
1 'polypeptide(L)'
;MNDNSERVSSVQPANLDLSFINKRLEMAGYTPDQATASVEAYRQFLVVVAAKPNLILVPTKAADAAWHEHILFMDRYEADMMRLVGARVHHHPDAPDAAAWQKAVANTQDAFRATLGVELPTEELAGCFLTVEAA
;
A
#
# COMPACT_ATOMS: atom_id res chain seq x y z
N MET A 1 10.63 -8.59 -28.95
CA MET A 1 11.51 -8.75 -27.77
C MET A 1 11.58 -7.42 -27.08
N ASN A 2 11.23 -7.38 -25.79
CA ASN A 2 11.81 -6.52 -24.75
C ASN A 2 11.09 -6.93 -23.47
N ASP A 3 11.63 -8.00 -22.89
CA ASP A 3 11.32 -8.48 -21.55
C ASP A 3 11.83 -7.42 -20.57
N ASN A 4 10.89 -6.69 -19.95
CA ASN A 4 11.18 -5.71 -18.91
C ASN A 4 10.63 -6.20 -17.57
N SER A 5 10.76 -7.51 -17.31
CA SER A 5 10.25 -8.19 -16.13
C SER A 5 11.35 -8.53 -15.11
N GLU A 6 12.40 -7.70 -14.92
CA GLU A 6 13.47 -8.03 -13.96
C GLU A 6 14.00 -6.84 -13.16
N ARG A 7 13.13 -6.10 -12.46
CA ARG A 7 13.56 -5.27 -11.30
C ARG A 7 12.59 -5.31 -10.14
N VAL A 8 12.07 -6.49 -9.79
CA VAL A 8 11.53 -6.66 -8.43
C VAL A 8 12.72 -6.77 -7.50
N SER A 9 12.89 -5.77 -6.62
CA SER A 9 13.92 -5.79 -5.59
C SER A 9 13.87 -7.10 -4.80
N SER A 10 15.03 -7.68 -4.46
CA SER A 10 15.14 -8.89 -3.61
C SER A 10 14.63 -8.72 -2.18
N VAL A 11 14.05 -7.57 -1.85
CA VAL A 11 13.51 -7.23 -0.55
C VAL A 11 12.03 -7.58 -0.50
N GLN A 12 11.69 -8.61 0.27
CA GLN A 12 10.31 -8.93 0.61
C GLN A 12 9.78 -7.88 1.61
N PRO A 13 8.53 -7.38 1.47
CA PRO A 13 7.91 -6.46 2.44
C PRO A 13 7.91 -6.98 3.89
N ALA A 14 7.98 -8.30 4.07
CA ALA A 14 8.17 -8.95 5.37
C ALA A 14 9.44 -8.49 6.14
N ASN A 15 10.46 -7.98 5.42
CA ASN A 15 11.73 -7.53 6.00
C ASN A 15 11.76 -6.02 6.26
N LEU A 16 10.63 -5.31 6.13
CA LEU A 16 10.55 -3.91 6.51
C LEU A 16 10.18 -3.80 8.00
N ASP A 17 11.03 -3.11 8.77
CA ASP A 17 10.65 -2.71 10.11
C ASP A 17 9.54 -1.66 10.01
N LEU A 18 8.34 -2.04 10.41
CA LEU A 18 7.16 -1.16 10.50
C LEU A 18 6.69 -1.01 11.95
N SER A 19 7.50 -1.46 12.93
CA SER A 19 7.10 -1.47 14.33
C SER A 19 6.79 -0.07 14.89
N PHE A 20 7.44 0.96 14.35
CA PHE A 20 7.18 2.35 14.72
C PHE A 20 5.74 2.79 14.39
N ILE A 21 5.11 2.21 13.36
CA ILE A 21 3.73 2.50 12.99
C ILE A 21 2.75 1.99 14.06
N ASN A 22 3.02 0.82 14.67
CA ASN A 22 2.17 0.32 15.76
C ASN A 22 2.06 1.35 16.89
N LYS A 23 3.21 1.88 17.34
CA LYS A 23 3.26 2.90 18.39
C LYS A 23 2.51 4.18 17.99
N ARG A 24 2.60 4.59 16.72
CA ARG A 24 1.88 5.76 16.20
C ARG A 24 0.36 5.55 16.23
N LEU A 25 -0.11 4.40 15.77
CA LEU A 25 -1.53 4.04 15.79
C LEU A 25 -2.08 3.95 17.21
N GLU A 26 -1.33 3.35 18.15
CA GLU A 26 -1.72 3.31 19.56
C GLU A 26 -1.84 4.72 20.16
N MET A 27 -0.92 5.64 19.83
CA MET A 27 -1.02 7.05 20.23
C MET A 27 -2.23 7.77 19.59
N ALA A 28 -2.69 7.30 18.43
CA ALA A 28 -3.91 7.76 17.77
C ALA A 28 -5.19 7.10 18.32
N GLY A 29 -5.07 6.24 19.35
CA GLY A 29 -6.21 5.63 20.05
C GLY A 29 -6.58 4.22 19.61
N TYR A 30 -5.78 3.58 18.74
CA TYR A 30 -5.97 2.18 18.37
C TYR A 30 -5.55 1.27 19.52
N THR A 31 -6.22 0.12 19.66
CA THR A 31 -5.71 -0.94 20.53
C THR A 31 -4.46 -1.59 19.90
N PRO A 32 -3.60 -2.26 20.69
CA PRO A 32 -2.43 -2.97 20.15
C PRO A 32 -2.79 -3.99 19.05
N ASP A 33 -3.93 -4.67 19.18
CA ASP A 33 -4.41 -5.63 18.19
C ASP A 33 -4.84 -4.93 16.88
N GLN A 34 -5.55 -3.80 16.99
CA GLN A 34 -5.93 -3.00 15.82
C GLN A 34 -4.71 -2.40 15.12
N ALA A 35 -3.72 -1.95 15.89
CA ALA A 35 -2.47 -1.43 15.35
C ALA A 35 -1.71 -2.53 14.59
N THR A 36 -1.57 -3.70 15.19
CA THR A 36 -0.93 -4.88 14.57
C THR A 36 -1.64 -5.30 13.29
N ALA A 37 -2.97 -5.38 13.30
CA ALA A 37 -3.76 -5.72 12.12
C ALA A 37 -3.61 -4.68 11.00
N SER A 38 -3.55 -3.39 11.34
CA SER A 38 -3.35 -2.29 10.38
C SER A 38 -1.97 -2.35 9.72
N VAL A 39 -0.93 -2.62 10.51
CA VAL A 39 0.43 -2.78 9.97
C VAL A 39 0.53 -4.02 9.08
N GLU A 40 -0.14 -5.13 9.43
CA GLU A 40 -0.13 -6.32 8.58
C GLU A 40 -0.90 -6.12 7.27
N ALA A 41 -2.07 -5.47 7.32
CA ALA A 41 -2.81 -5.08 6.12
C ALA A 41 -1.95 -4.16 5.22
N TYR A 42 -1.20 -3.23 5.82
CA TYR A 42 -0.28 -2.38 5.07
C TYR A 42 0.89 -3.15 4.46
N ARG A 43 1.46 -4.16 5.14
CA ARG A 43 2.48 -5.04 4.53
C ARG A 43 1.94 -5.75 3.30
N GLN A 44 0.75 -6.35 3.40
CA GLN A 44 0.09 -7.01 2.28
C GLN A 44 -0.13 -6.03 1.13
N PHE A 45 -0.57 -4.81 1.45
CA PHE A 45 -0.74 -3.77 0.45
C PHE A 45 0.57 -3.42 -0.26
N LEU A 46 1.68 -3.28 0.46
CA LEU A 46 2.99 -3.03 -0.14
C LEU A 46 3.46 -4.16 -1.07
N VAL A 47 3.15 -5.43 -0.75
CA VAL A 47 3.40 -6.56 -1.66
C VAL A 47 2.65 -6.35 -2.97
N VAL A 48 1.36 -5.98 -2.90
CA VAL A 48 0.51 -5.78 -4.07
C VAL A 48 0.98 -4.58 -4.91
N VAL A 49 1.35 -3.47 -4.27
CA VAL A 49 1.89 -2.28 -4.96
C VAL A 49 3.19 -2.62 -5.69
N ALA A 50 4.12 -3.32 -5.04
CA ALA A 50 5.37 -3.74 -5.65
C ALA A 50 5.16 -4.72 -6.83
N ALA A 51 4.13 -5.58 -6.75
CA ALA A 51 3.78 -6.52 -7.81
C ALA A 51 3.05 -5.87 -8.99
N LYS A 52 2.36 -4.74 -8.78
CA LYS A 52 1.51 -4.06 -9.77
C LYS A 52 1.77 -2.53 -9.80
N PRO A 53 3.02 -2.07 -10.01
CA PRO A 53 3.35 -0.65 -9.91
C PRO A 53 2.63 0.22 -10.96
N ASN A 54 2.21 -0.35 -12.08
CA ASN A 54 1.53 0.41 -13.15
C ASN A 54 0.03 0.64 -12.89
N LEU A 55 -0.52 0.13 -11.78
CA LEU A 55 -1.93 0.29 -11.45
C LEU A 55 -2.14 1.43 -10.46
N ILE A 56 -3.25 2.13 -10.62
CA ILE A 56 -3.82 2.97 -9.57
C ILE A 56 -4.54 2.04 -8.61
N LEU A 57 -4.14 2.08 -7.34
CA LEU A 57 -4.59 1.19 -6.27
C LEU A 57 -5.10 1.98 -5.07
N VAL A 58 -5.97 1.35 -4.28
CA VAL A 58 -6.57 1.92 -3.08
C VAL A 58 -6.32 0.96 -1.91
N PRO A 59 -5.94 1.44 -0.71
CA PRO A 59 -5.70 0.57 0.43
C PRO A 59 -7.01 0.07 1.05
N THR A 60 -6.94 -0.98 1.86
CA THR A 60 -7.99 -1.24 2.86
C THR A 60 -7.94 -0.18 3.95
N LYS A 61 -9.03 0.07 4.67
CA LYS A 61 -9.09 1.03 5.79
C LYS A 61 -8.01 0.77 6.86
N ALA A 62 -7.71 -0.50 7.11
CA ALA A 62 -6.65 -0.88 8.04
C ALA A 62 -5.25 -0.54 7.48
N ALA A 63 -4.99 -0.89 6.20
CA ALA A 63 -3.74 -0.52 5.55
C ALA A 63 -3.57 1.00 5.43
N ASP A 64 -4.67 1.71 5.16
CA ASP A 64 -4.73 3.16 5.00
C ASP A 64 -4.32 3.88 6.29
N ALA A 65 -4.84 3.45 7.44
CA ALA A 65 -4.47 4.01 8.74
C ALA A 65 -2.96 3.89 9.00
N ALA A 66 -2.38 2.72 8.74
CA ALA A 66 -0.94 2.49 8.89
C ALA A 66 -0.12 3.29 7.86
N TRP A 67 -0.59 3.37 6.61
CA TRP A 67 0.09 4.12 5.55
C TRP A 67 0.13 5.61 5.85
N HIS A 68 -0.96 6.19 6.35
CA HIS A 68 -1.03 7.58 6.80
C HIS A 68 -0.01 7.92 7.88
N GLU A 69 0.31 6.97 8.76
CA GLU A 69 1.36 7.17 9.76
C GLU A 69 2.77 7.04 9.17
N HIS A 70 2.94 6.28 8.08
CA HIS A 70 4.23 6.13 7.41
C HIS A 70 4.62 7.36 6.59
N ILE A 71 3.68 7.94 5.82
CA ILE A 71 3.97 9.10 4.94
C ILE A 71 4.46 10.34 5.71
N LEU A 72 4.17 10.43 7.02
CA LEU A 72 4.65 11.50 7.89
C LEU A 72 6.17 11.44 8.13
N PHE A 73 6.81 10.30 7.87
CA PHE A 73 8.25 10.10 7.96
C PHE A 73 8.86 10.11 6.55
N MET A 74 8.74 11.24 5.86
CA MET A 74 9.06 11.41 4.43
C MET A 74 10.36 10.72 3.99
N ASP A 75 11.49 11.00 4.65
CA ASP A 75 12.79 10.39 4.31
C ASP A 75 12.78 8.86 4.40
N ARG A 76 12.12 8.31 5.43
CA ARG A 76 11.98 6.85 5.62
C ARG A 76 11.02 6.26 4.60
N TYR A 77 9.89 6.92 4.40
CA TYR A 77 8.87 6.50 3.45
C TYR A 77 9.44 6.41 2.04
N GLU A 78 10.12 7.45 1.57
CA GLU A 78 10.74 7.46 0.24
C GLU A 78 11.81 6.37 0.11
N ALA A 79 12.68 6.19 1.12
CA ALA A 79 13.68 5.14 1.12
C ALA A 79 13.05 3.73 1.08
N ASP A 80 11.98 3.51 1.83
CA ASP A 80 11.26 2.24 1.88
C ASP A 80 10.53 1.95 0.56
N MET A 81 9.88 2.96 -0.05
CA MET A 81 9.23 2.82 -1.35
C MET A 81 10.24 2.54 -2.47
N MET A 82 11.38 3.23 -2.46
CA MET A 82 12.46 2.92 -3.40
C MET A 82 13.03 1.51 -3.19
N ARG A 83 13.14 1.06 -1.94
CA ARG A 83 13.66 -0.28 -1.63
C ARG A 83 12.71 -1.41 -2.02
N LEU A 84 11.40 -1.21 -1.89
CA LEU A 84 10.38 -2.25 -2.11
C LEU A 84 9.72 -2.21 -3.48
N VAL A 85 9.41 -1.00 -3.96
CA VAL A 85 8.67 -0.76 -5.22
C VAL A 85 9.65 -0.38 -6.34
N GLY A 86 10.82 0.17 -6.00
CA GLY A 86 11.79 0.64 -6.99
C GLY A 86 11.41 1.97 -7.64
N ALA A 87 10.45 2.69 -7.06
CA ALA A 87 9.83 3.86 -7.64
C ALA A 87 9.25 4.79 -6.56
N ARG A 88 8.93 6.02 -6.93
CA ARG A 88 8.22 6.95 -6.05
C ARG A 88 6.75 6.56 -5.97
N VAL A 89 6.21 6.52 -4.76
CA VAL A 89 4.79 6.24 -4.52
C VAL A 89 4.14 7.50 -3.98
N HIS A 90 3.16 8.01 -4.70
CA HIS A 90 2.46 9.25 -4.36
C HIS A 90 1.11 8.94 -3.73
N HIS A 91 0.80 9.63 -2.64
CA HIS A 91 -0.50 9.60 -1.98
C HIS A 91 -1.43 10.66 -2.56
N HIS A 92 -2.67 10.28 -2.88
CA HIS A 92 -3.76 11.22 -3.19
C HIS A 92 -4.92 10.97 -2.21
N PRO A 93 -5.41 12.02 -1.52
CA PRO A 93 -6.43 11.86 -0.48
C PRO A 93 -7.80 11.45 -1.02
N ASP A 94 -8.06 11.67 -2.31
CA ASP A 94 -9.36 11.43 -2.93
C ASP A 94 -9.25 11.14 -4.44
N ALA A 95 -10.31 10.50 -4.95
CA ALA A 95 -10.50 10.23 -6.37
C ALA A 95 -10.82 11.51 -7.12
N PRO A 96 -10.37 11.67 -8.37
CA PRO A 96 -10.85 12.76 -9.21
C PRO A 96 -12.35 12.64 -9.52
N ASP A 97 -12.87 11.41 -9.64
CA ASP A 97 -14.29 11.12 -9.83
C ASP A 97 -14.65 9.68 -9.41
N ALA A 98 -15.96 9.37 -9.42
CA ALA A 98 -16.48 8.06 -9.05
C ALA A 98 -16.03 6.93 -10.00
N ALA A 99 -15.79 7.21 -11.28
CA ALA A 99 -15.37 6.20 -12.25
C ALA A 99 -13.91 5.79 -12.00
N ALA A 100 -13.04 6.76 -11.69
CA ALA A 100 -11.66 6.52 -11.28
C ALA A 100 -11.61 5.69 -9.98
N TRP A 101 -12.46 6.00 -9.01
CA TRP A 101 -12.61 5.20 -7.78
C TRP A 101 -13.02 3.76 -8.08
N GLN A 102 -14.09 3.55 -8.84
CA GLN A 102 -14.56 2.19 -9.19
C GLN A 102 -13.48 1.38 -9.92
N LYS A 103 -12.73 2.02 -10.81
CA LYS A 103 -11.61 1.38 -11.51
C LYS A 103 -10.49 0.99 -10.56
N ALA A 104 -10.11 1.87 -9.63
CA ALA A 104 -9.05 1.58 -8.68
C ALA A 104 -9.44 0.51 -7.65
N VAL A 105 -10.71 0.47 -7.25
CA VAL A 105 -11.30 -0.63 -6.46
C VAL A 105 -11.15 -1.97 -7.20
N ALA A 106 -11.60 -2.04 -8.45
CA ALA A 106 -11.50 -3.26 -9.26
C ALA A 106 -10.04 -3.69 -9.45
N ASN A 107 -9.14 -2.74 -9.78
CA ASN A 107 -7.71 -2.99 -9.88
C ASN A 107 -7.15 -3.59 -8.58
N THR A 108 -7.54 -3.03 -7.43
CA THR A 108 -7.05 -3.46 -6.12
C THR A 108 -7.52 -4.87 -5.81
N GLN A 109 -8.79 -5.17 -5.99
CA GLN A 109 -9.36 -6.50 -5.76
C GLN A 109 -8.69 -7.55 -6.65
N ASP A 110 -8.55 -7.26 -7.94
CA ASP A 110 -7.89 -8.16 -8.88
C ASP A 110 -6.40 -8.35 -8.54
N ALA A 111 -5.72 -7.29 -8.12
CA ALA A 111 -4.32 -7.34 -7.74
C ALA A 111 -4.09 -8.15 -6.44
N PHE A 112 -4.95 -7.98 -5.43
CA PHE A 112 -4.91 -8.79 -4.20
C PHE A 112 -5.19 -10.27 -4.48
N ARG A 113 -6.24 -10.57 -5.26
CA ARG A 113 -6.56 -11.94 -5.64
C ARG A 113 -5.42 -12.60 -6.41
N ALA A 114 -4.83 -11.90 -7.38
CA ALA A 114 -3.74 -12.44 -8.20
C ALA A 114 -2.40 -12.57 -7.45
N THR A 115 -2.13 -11.71 -6.46
CA THR A 115 -0.82 -11.66 -5.78
C THR A 115 -0.82 -12.46 -4.48
N LEU A 116 -1.92 -12.42 -3.73
CA LEU A 116 -2.02 -12.99 -2.37
C LEU A 116 -3.13 -14.05 -2.24
N GLY A 117 -3.99 -14.23 -3.25
CA GLY A 117 -5.14 -15.12 -3.16
C GLY A 117 -6.23 -14.64 -2.18
N VAL A 118 -6.23 -13.34 -1.87
CA VAL A 118 -7.17 -12.70 -0.92
C VAL A 118 -8.26 -12.00 -1.70
N GLU A 119 -9.52 -12.25 -1.33
CA GLU A 119 -10.68 -11.49 -1.81
C GLU A 119 -10.93 -10.32 -0.87
N LEU A 120 -11.04 -9.10 -1.42
CA LEU A 120 -11.31 -7.89 -0.64
C LEU A 120 -12.72 -7.37 -0.94
N PRO A 121 -13.60 -7.26 0.06
CA PRO A 121 -14.90 -6.65 -0.14
C PRO A 121 -14.76 -5.12 -0.25
N THR A 122 -15.62 -4.49 -1.06
CA THR A 122 -15.49 -3.05 -1.39
C THR A 122 -15.62 -2.16 -0.15
N GLU A 123 -16.42 -2.55 0.83
CA GLU A 123 -16.62 -1.83 2.10
C GLU A 123 -15.37 -1.76 2.99
N GLU A 124 -14.37 -2.59 2.73
CA GLU A 124 -13.09 -2.54 3.43
C GLU A 124 -12.10 -1.55 2.80
N LEU A 125 -12.36 -1.06 1.60
CA LEU A 125 -11.47 -0.13 0.90
C LEU A 125 -11.66 1.32 1.39
N ALA A 126 -10.55 2.05 1.47
CA ALA A 126 -10.49 3.44 1.90
C ALA A 126 -10.41 4.40 0.71
N GLY A 127 -10.90 5.63 0.84
CA GLY A 127 -11.01 6.57 -0.27
C GLY A 127 -9.69 7.12 -0.85
N CYS A 128 -8.56 6.86 -0.20
CA CYS A 128 -7.25 7.33 -0.65
C CYS A 128 -6.69 6.47 -1.79
N PHE A 129 -5.83 7.07 -2.60
CA PHE A 129 -5.23 6.45 -3.78
C PHE A 129 -3.72 6.49 -3.69
N LEU A 130 -3.08 5.51 -4.31
CA LEU A 130 -1.69 5.65 -4.72
C LEU A 130 -1.50 5.56 -6.22
N THR A 131 -0.47 6.29 -6.66
CA THR A 131 0.11 6.16 -7.99
C THR A 131 1.61 5.92 -7.83
N VAL A 132 2.19 5.11 -8.71
CA VAL A 132 3.65 4.88 -8.73
C VAL A 132 4.24 5.60 -9.93
N GLU A 133 5.31 6.35 -9.71
CA GLU A 133 6.07 7.06 -10.74
C GLU A 133 7.50 6.53 -10.77
N ALA A 134 7.96 6.12 -11.96
CA ALA A 134 9.33 5.67 -12.15
C ALA A 134 10.33 6.76 -11.70
N ALA A 135 11.32 6.35 -10.90
CA ALA A 135 12.38 7.24 -10.42
C ALA A 135 13.35 7.66 -11.51
#